data_AF-A0ABD1Z9D0-F1
#
_entry.id   AF-A0ABD1Z9D0-F1
#
_cell.length_a   1.000
_cell.length_b   1.000
_cell.length_c   1.000
_cell.angle_alpha   90.00
_cell.angle_beta   90.00
_cell.angle_gamma   90.00
#
_symmetry.space_group_name_H-M   'P 1'
#
loop_
_entity.id
_entity.type
_entity.pdbx_description
1 polymer ?
#
loop_
_entity_poly.entity_id
_entity_poly.type
_entity_poly.pdbx_seq_one_letter_code
_entity_poly.pdbx_strand_id
1 'polypeptide(L)'
;MGMEEKSNVGGQEKVGTREDCKWGPCEIVKKTFEIYKAQTCTFTWIQVLIVFPCTVLWLLNQFLTRKWIHDYWPRPPCPGPCPPSPPMQFTFGDDPSPCDNFIPCEWKAVLAFFALFVFGFIFWINVVGAIFFAVGSAYAGKTICFKDVIAALPGLWKGLFVTAVWSYLFFLVTIASVFLLEYVLTAFASISFLPVPIVHLLTFTVGWILFFFTTTTNQMANGVTVFEQTCGPAAYCKALELLKFKWCVALGIAIIYFIPQAVLTVIVNAFTWACAGVWAKYVFFGVLANLLAVVLQLNIMSSAIFYLSAKQSNNEFISVDHFSYGQLTGEYQRIGV
;
A
#
# COMPACT_ATOMS: atom_id res chain seq x y z
N MET A 1 -4.59 65.01 -8.25
CA MET A 1 -3.24 64.46 -8.49
C MET A 1 -3.27 63.03 -7.97
N GLY A 2 -3.73 62.11 -8.82
CA GLY A 2 -3.93 60.71 -8.46
C GLY A 2 -2.60 59.96 -8.57
N MET A 3 -2.27 59.18 -7.55
CA MET A 3 -1.20 58.19 -7.62
C MET A 3 -1.83 56.81 -7.68
N GLU A 4 -1.75 56.20 -8.86
CA GLU A 4 -2.00 54.78 -9.08
C GLU A 4 -0.89 53.96 -8.41
N GLU A 5 -1.27 53.16 -7.44
CA GLU A 5 -0.44 52.12 -6.85
C GLU A 5 -0.49 50.89 -7.77
N LYS A 6 0.55 50.71 -8.59
CA LYS A 6 0.70 49.53 -9.45
C LYS A 6 1.03 48.31 -8.58
N SER A 7 0.03 47.44 -8.39
CA SER A 7 0.22 46.11 -7.83
C SER A 7 1.14 45.28 -8.72
N ASN A 8 2.29 44.90 -8.18
CA ASN A 8 3.25 44.01 -8.83
C ASN A 8 2.78 42.56 -8.62
N VAL A 9 1.90 42.07 -9.51
CA VAL A 9 1.48 40.67 -9.55
C VAL A 9 2.64 39.86 -10.11
N GLY A 10 3.37 39.18 -9.21
CA GLY A 10 4.41 38.23 -9.54
C GLY A 10 3.87 37.14 -10.46
N GLY A 11 4.55 36.94 -11.58
CA GLY A 11 4.17 36.02 -12.64
C GLY A 11 3.98 34.60 -12.13
N GLN A 12 2.73 34.13 -12.21
CA GLN A 12 2.44 32.70 -12.29
C GLN A 12 3.01 32.19 -13.62
N GLU A 13 4.10 31.45 -13.52
CA GLU A 13 4.66 30.68 -14.61
C GLU A 13 3.59 29.67 -15.09
N LYS A 14 3.01 29.94 -16.26
CA LYS A 14 2.12 29.01 -16.97
C LYS A 14 2.95 27.80 -17.43
N VAL A 15 3.13 26.83 -16.54
CA VAL A 15 3.69 25.52 -16.88
C VAL A 15 2.61 24.68 -17.57
N GLY A 16 2.85 24.35 -18.83
CA GLY A 16 2.18 23.24 -19.53
C GLY A 16 1.23 23.65 -20.65
N THR A 17 1.73 23.59 -21.88
CA THR A 17 0.96 23.68 -23.12
C THR A 17 -0.03 22.52 -23.29
N ARG A 18 -1.17 22.85 -23.87
CA ARG A 18 -2.48 22.15 -23.92
C ARG A 18 -2.54 20.81 -24.69
N GLU A 19 -1.40 20.18 -25.03
CA GLU A 19 -1.35 18.90 -25.78
C GLU A 19 -0.97 17.68 -24.92
N ASP A 20 -0.61 17.89 -23.64
CA ASP A 20 -0.14 16.86 -22.71
C ASP A 20 -1.25 15.95 -22.13
N CYS A 21 -2.46 15.91 -22.69
CA CYS A 21 -3.65 15.36 -22.02
C CYS A 21 -3.87 13.84 -22.13
N LYS A 22 -2.83 13.04 -22.43
CA LYS A 22 -2.95 11.58 -22.38
C LYS A 22 -1.67 10.89 -21.94
N TRP A 23 -1.29 11.10 -20.68
CA TRP A 23 -0.17 10.39 -20.09
C TRP A 23 -0.49 8.90 -20.05
N GLY A 24 0.28 8.12 -20.81
CA GLY A 24 0.26 6.67 -20.72
C GLY A 24 0.91 6.19 -19.41
N PRO A 25 0.75 4.90 -19.08
CA PRO A 25 1.37 4.32 -17.88
C PRO A 25 2.90 4.49 -17.88
N CYS A 26 3.55 4.31 -19.03
CA CYS A 26 5.00 4.48 -19.16
C CYS A 26 5.47 5.93 -18.92
N GLU A 27 4.69 6.93 -19.35
CA GLU A 27 5.03 8.34 -19.13
C GLU A 27 4.93 8.73 -17.65
N ILE A 28 3.92 8.20 -16.94
CA ILE A 28 3.78 8.38 -15.49
C ILE A 28 4.97 7.76 -14.76
N VAL A 29 5.36 6.55 -15.13
CA VAL A 29 6.52 5.86 -14.55
C VAL A 29 7.81 6.63 -14.86
N LYS A 30 8.00 7.09 -16.10
CA LYS A 30 9.15 7.92 -16.48
C LYS A 30 9.23 9.19 -15.65
N LYS A 31 8.10 9.89 -15.48
CA LYS A 31 8.04 11.09 -14.63
C LYS A 31 8.31 10.79 -13.17
N THR A 32 7.87 9.63 -12.69
CA THR A 32 8.19 9.12 -11.35
C THR A 32 9.70 9.03 -11.15
N PHE A 33 10.40 8.44 -12.13
CA PHE A 33 11.86 8.36 -12.10
C PHE A 33 12.56 9.71 -12.20
N GLU A 34 12.04 10.65 -13.00
CA GLU A 34 12.57 12.02 -13.08
C GLU A 34 12.49 12.73 -11.72
N ILE A 35 11.33 12.67 -11.05
CA ILE A 35 11.12 13.25 -9.72
C ILE A 35 12.01 12.55 -8.67
N TYR A 36 12.07 11.22 -8.72
CA TYR A 36 12.94 10.44 -7.84
C TYR A 36 14.40 10.87 -7.96
N LYS A 37 14.90 10.99 -9.20
CA LYS A 37 16.29 11.41 -9.47
C LYS A 37 16.55 12.85 -9.01
N ALA A 38 15.63 13.77 -9.30
CA ALA A 38 15.75 15.18 -8.93
C ALA A 38 15.87 15.37 -7.41
N GLN A 39 15.23 14.49 -6.61
CA GLN A 39 15.22 14.59 -5.15
C GLN A 39 15.74 13.31 -4.47
N THR A 40 16.79 12.71 -5.05
CA THR A 40 17.32 11.40 -4.62
C THR A 40 17.64 11.36 -3.11
N CYS A 41 18.21 12.44 -2.55
CA CYS A 41 18.55 12.49 -1.12
C CYS A 41 17.31 12.30 -0.23
N THR A 42 16.24 13.07 -0.46
CA THR A 42 15.02 13.02 0.33
C THR A 42 14.29 11.69 0.17
N PHE A 43 14.18 11.19 -1.06
CA PHE A 43 13.54 9.89 -1.31
C PHE A 43 14.36 8.71 -0.76
N THR A 44 15.68 8.82 -0.67
CA THR A 44 16.52 7.80 -0.02
C THR A 44 16.31 7.77 1.49
N TRP A 45 16.15 8.94 2.12
CA TRP A 45 15.82 8.99 3.56
C TRP A 45 14.41 8.44 3.85
N ILE A 46 13.42 8.77 3.03
CA ILE A 46 12.07 8.18 3.11
C ILE A 46 12.15 6.66 2.94
N GLN A 47 12.93 6.19 1.96
CA GLN A 47 13.13 4.77 1.70
C GLN A 47 13.71 4.05 2.91
N VAL A 48 14.80 4.55 3.49
CA VAL A 48 15.52 3.87 4.58
C VAL A 48 14.76 3.94 5.91
N LEU A 49 14.13 5.08 6.21
CA LEU A 49 13.54 5.32 7.54
C LEU A 49 12.05 4.98 7.64
N ILE A 50 11.31 4.98 6.52
CA ILE A 50 9.86 4.80 6.53
C ILE A 50 9.46 3.57 5.72
N VAL A 51 9.86 3.50 4.44
CA VAL A 51 9.39 2.43 3.53
C VAL A 51 10.01 1.09 3.86
N PHE A 52 11.34 1.02 4.04
CA PHE A 52 12.04 -0.23 4.31
C PHE A 52 11.57 -0.90 5.62
N PRO A 53 11.44 -0.20 6.76
CA PRO A 53 10.87 -0.78 7.97
C PRO A 53 9.44 -1.29 7.75
N CYS A 54 8.61 -0.55 7.02
CA CYS A 54 7.26 -0.98 6.66
C CYS A 54 7.27 -2.28 5.82
N THR A 55 8.18 -2.39 4.86
CA THR A 55 8.33 -3.60 4.03
C THR A 55 8.80 -4.79 4.85
N VAL A 56 9.75 -4.61 5.77
CA VAL A 56 10.20 -5.67 6.68
C VAL A 56 9.07 -6.13 7.60
N LEU A 57 8.30 -5.21 8.18
CA LEU A 57 7.13 -5.54 8.99
C LEU A 57 6.07 -6.30 8.19
N TRP A 58 5.82 -5.90 6.94
CA TRP A 58 4.89 -6.59 6.06
C TRP A 58 5.35 -8.03 5.75
N LEU A 59 6.63 -8.22 5.42
CA LEU A 59 7.23 -9.54 5.20
C LEU A 59 7.18 -10.42 6.46
N LEU A 60 7.47 -9.84 7.63
CA LEU A 60 7.38 -10.53 8.91
C LEU A 60 5.93 -10.95 9.21
N ASN A 61 4.96 -10.07 8.96
CA ASN A 61 3.55 -10.38 9.11
C ASN A 61 3.11 -11.52 8.18
N GLN A 62 3.56 -11.51 6.91
CA GLN A 62 3.29 -12.61 5.98
C GLN A 62 3.91 -13.93 6.44
N PHE A 63 5.17 -13.90 6.90
CA PHE A 63 5.86 -15.08 7.42
C PHE A 63 5.12 -15.69 8.62
N LEU A 64 4.72 -14.85 9.58
CA LEU A 64 4.00 -15.30 10.77
C LEU A 64 2.60 -15.80 10.43
N THR A 65 1.86 -15.10 9.56
CA THR A 65 0.54 -15.54 9.10
C THR A 65 0.65 -16.91 8.42
N ARG A 66 1.64 -17.11 7.54
CA ARG A 66 1.85 -18.39 6.87
C ARG A 66 2.21 -19.51 7.84
N LYS A 67 3.09 -19.24 8.81
CA LYS A 67 3.45 -20.20 9.85
C LYS A 67 2.23 -20.58 10.68
N TRP A 68 1.45 -19.58 11.07
CA TRP A 68 0.22 -19.78 11.84
C TRP A 68 -0.81 -20.62 11.07
N ILE A 69 -1.02 -20.33 9.78
CA ILE A 69 -1.87 -21.17 8.93
C ILE A 69 -1.33 -22.60 8.88
N HIS A 70 -0.03 -22.81 8.67
CA HIS A 70 0.52 -24.16 8.59
C HIS A 70 0.39 -24.95 9.91
N ASP A 71 0.56 -24.29 11.05
CA ASP A 71 0.53 -24.94 12.36
C ASP A 71 -0.91 -25.24 12.84
N TYR A 72 -1.88 -24.38 12.52
CA TYR A 72 -3.25 -24.48 13.01
C TYR A 72 -4.28 -24.94 11.97
N TRP A 73 -3.94 -24.99 10.67
CA TRP A 73 -4.90 -25.44 9.66
C TRP A 73 -5.16 -26.95 9.81
N PRO A 74 -6.43 -27.37 9.97
CA PRO A 74 -6.77 -28.79 10.09
C PRO A 74 -6.22 -29.55 8.89
N ARG A 75 -5.36 -30.53 9.15
CA ARG A 75 -4.93 -31.44 8.09
C ARG A 75 -6.16 -32.22 7.63
N PRO A 76 -6.43 -32.33 6.32
CA PRO A 76 -7.53 -33.15 5.85
C PRO A 76 -7.35 -34.59 6.38
N PRO A 77 -8.41 -35.24 6.86
CA PRO A 77 -8.33 -36.60 7.36
C PRO A 77 -7.73 -37.49 6.27
N CYS A 78 -6.59 -38.13 6.56
CA CYS A 78 -5.94 -39.00 5.60
C CYS A 78 -6.91 -40.14 5.22
N PRO A 79 -7.14 -40.40 3.92
CA PRO A 79 -7.88 -41.57 3.48
C PRO A 79 -6.98 -42.81 3.64
N GLY A 80 -6.91 -43.35 4.86
CA GLY A 80 -6.17 -44.57 5.20
C GLY A 80 -5.52 -44.51 6.58
N PRO A 81 -5.12 -45.67 7.15
CA PRO A 81 -4.35 -45.71 8.38
C PRO A 81 -3.04 -44.94 8.18
N CYS A 82 -2.88 -43.81 8.87
CA CYS A 82 -1.67 -43.01 8.83
C CYS A 82 -0.47 -43.90 9.17
N PRO A 83 0.62 -43.92 8.36
CA PRO A 83 1.85 -44.54 8.81
C PRO A 83 2.26 -43.87 10.14
N PRO A 84 2.80 -44.64 11.11
CA PRO A 84 3.26 -44.07 12.37
C PRO A 84 4.25 -42.96 12.04
N SER A 85 3.88 -41.74 12.38
CA SER A 85 4.74 -40.57 12.22
C SER A 85 6.10 -40.88 12.82
N PRO A 86 7.23 -40.63 12.11
CA PRO A 86 8.53 -40.71 12.74
C PRO A 86 8.51 -39.78 13.95
N PRO A 87 9.04 -40.22 15.12
CA PRO A 87 9.05 -39.38 16.30
C PRO A 87 9.73 -38.07 15.94
N MET A 88 8.98 -36.97 16.05
CA MET A 88 9.49 -35.63 15.82
C MET A 88 10.41 -35.30 17.00
N GLN A 89 11.64 -35.80 16.96
CA GLN A 89 12.72 -35.38 17.85
C GLN A 89 13.21 -34.01 17.38
N PHE A 90 12.48 -32.98 17.77
CA PHE A 90 13.03 -31.64 17.89
C PHE A 90 13.17 -31.34 19.38
N THR A 91 14.24 -31.84 19.99
CA THR A 91 14.64 -31.52 21.36
C THR A 91 15.21 -30.10 21.40
N PHE A 92 14.37 -29.12 21.73
CA PHE A 92 14.84 -28.01 22.56
C PHE A 92 14.78 -28.49 24.01
N GLY A 93 15.92 -28.42 24.70
CA GLY A 93 16.20 -28.96 26.03
C GLY A 93 15.02 -29.27 26.97
N ASP A 94 15.02 -30.52 27.43
CA ASP A 94 14.59 -31.04 28.73
C ASP A 94 13.57 -30.20 29.54
N ASP A 95 12.29 -30.50 29.25
CA ASP A 95 11.07 -30.57 30.09
C ASP A 95 11.15 -30.25 31.61
N PRO A 96 10.07 -29.64 32.18
CA PRO A 96 8.95 -30.48 32.61
C PRO A 96 7.52 -29.94 32.35
N SER A 97 6.62 -30.91 32.15
CA SER A 97 5.15 -30.90 32.23
C SER A 97 4.34 -30.54 30.96
N PRO A 98 3.60 -31.53 30.39
CA PRO A 98 2.53 -31.28 29.43
C PRO A 98 1.24 -31.02 30.22
N CYS A 99 0.82 -29.75 30.32
CA CYS A 99 -0.59 -29.29 30.34
C CYS A 99 -0.82 -27.88 30.94
N ASP A 100 0.15 -27.25 31.63
CA ASP A 100 -0.10 -25.90 32.22
C ASP A 100 0.43 -24.72 31.38
N ASN A 101 1.16 -24.99 30.29
CA ASN A 101 1.76 -23.97 29.41
C ASN A 101 1.18 -23.93 27.98
N PHE A 102 0.08 -24.64 27.71
CA PHE A 102 -0.58 -24.62 26.40
C PHE A 102 -1.26 -23.26 26.11
N ILE A 103 -1.90 -22.67 27.14
CA ILE A 103 -2.63 -21.40 27.05
C ILE A 103 -1.69 -20.17 26.93
N PRO A 104 -0.53 -20.08 27.64
CA PRO A 104 0.44 -18.99 27.53
C PRO A 104 1.07 -18.74 26.15
N CYS A 105 1.12 -19.73 25.26
CA CYS A 105 1.77 -19.59 23.95
C CYS A 105 0.82 -19.06 22.87
N GLU A 106 -0.47 -19.42 22.93
CA GLU A 106 -1.47 -18.95 21.96
C GLU A 106 -1.78 -17.46 22.12
N TRP A 107 -1.94 -16.95 23.35
CA TRP A 107 -2.22 -15.52 23.55
C TRP A 107 -1.03 -14.64 23.15
N LYS A 108 0.21 -15.11 23.33
CA LYS A 108 1.41 -14.40 22.86
C LYS A 108 1.43 -14.31 21.34
N ALA A 109 1.01 -15.36 20.63
CA ALA A 109 0.89 -15.35 19.18
C ALA A 109 -0.20 -14.38 18.70
N VAL A 110 -1.37 -14.37 19.36
CA VAL A 110 -2.46 -13.42 19.07
C VAL A 110 -2.02 -11.98 19.34
N LEU A 111 -1.35 -11.72 20.46
CA LEU A 111 -0.82 -10.40 20.78
C LEU A 111 0.23 -9.96 19.75
N ALA A 112 1.14 -10.85 19.35
CA ALA A 112 2.14 -10.55 18.33
C ALA A 112 1.49 -10.22 16.98
N PHE A 113 0.46 -10.98 16.57
CA PHE A 113 -0.32 -10.69 15.37
C PHE A 113 -0.99 -9.32 15.45
N PHE A 114 -1.68 -9.02 16.56
CA PHE A 114 -2.33 -7.72 16.76
C PHE A 114 -1.33 -6.56 16.77
N ALA A 115 -0.19 -6.73 17.44
CA ALA A 115 0.88 -5.73 17.45
C ALA A 115 1.41 -5.48 16.05
N LEU A 116 1.71 -6.52 15.27
CA LEU A 116 2.19 -6.39 13.89
C LEU A 116 1.15 -5.76 12.97
N PHE A 117 -0.14 -6.06 13.19
CA PHE A 117 -1.22 -5.42 12.46
C PHE A 117 -1.27 -3.92 12.76
N VAL A 118 -1.25 -3.51 14.04
CA VAL A 118 -1.28 -2.10 14.45
C VAL A 118 -0.04 -1.34 13.99
N PHE A 119 1.16 -1.91 14.18
CA PHE A 119 2.40 -1.30 13.70
C PHE A 119 2.40 -1.21 12.17
N GLY A 120 2.05 -2.28 11.46
CA GLY A 120 1.93 -2.29 10.00
C GLY A 120 0.97 -1.22 9.50
N PHE A 121 -0.17 -1.05 10.17
CA PHE A 121 -1.15 0.00 9.88
C PHE A 121 -0.56 1.41 10.04
N ILE A 122 0.10 1.67 11.18
CA ILE A 122 0.74 2.96 11.45
C ILE A 122 1.84 3.25 10.41
N PHE A 123 2.73 2.30 10.15
CA PHE A 123 3.79 2.46 9.16
C PHE A 123 3.23 2.71 7.77
N TRP A 124 2.17 2.00 7.36
CA TRP A 124 1.51 2.21 6.08
C TRP A 124 1.01 3.64 5.90
N ILE A 125 0.34 4.21 6.91
CA ILE A 125 -0.11 5.61 6.89
C ILE A 125 1.07 6.57 6.70
N ASN A 126 2.18 6.34 7.41
CA ASN A 126 3.36 7.20 7.30
C ASN A 126 4.03 7.07 5.92
N VAL A 127 4.08 5.87 5.34
CA VAL A 127 4.59 5.65 3.96
C VAL A 127 3.76 6.45 2.96
N VAL A 128 2.44 6.30 3.00
CA VAL A 128 1.54 7.01 2.06
C VAL A 128 1.66 8.52 2.26
N GLY A 129 1.57 9.01 3.48
CA GLY A 129 1.67 10.44 3.78
C GLY A 129 2.99 11.05 3.34
N ALA A 130 4.12 10.40 3.67
CA ALA A 130 5.44 10.88 3.34
C ALA A 130 5.67 10.95 1.82
N ILE A 131 5.30 9.89 1.10
CA ILE A 131 5.51 9.82 -0.35
C ILE A 131 4.60 10.81 -1.08
N PHE A 132 3.30 10.87 -0.75
CA PHE A 132 2.38 11.78 -1.43
C PHE A 132 2.72 13.25 -1.17
N PHE A 133 3.09 13.61 0.05
CA PHE A 133 3.57 14.96 0.37
C PHE A 133 4.85 15.30 -0.39
N ALA A 134 5.82 14.37 -0.42
CA ALA A 134 7.08 14.57 -1.11
C ALA A 134 6.88 14.74 -2.63
N VAL A 135 6.10 13.85 -3.25
CA VAL A 135 5.79 13.92 -4.68
C VAL A 135 5.02 15.19 -5.02
N GLY A 136 4.01 15.57 -4.25
CA GLY A 136 3.25 16.80 -4.51
C GLY A 136 4.12 18.05 -4.42
N SER A 137 4.99 18.13 -3.42
CA SER A 137 5.92 19.24 -3.26
C SER A 137 6.96 19.30 -4.38
N ALA A 138 7.49 18.14 -4.79
CA ALA A 138 8.39 18.03 -5.93
C ALA A 138 7.72 18.43 -7.24
N TYR A 139 6.46 18.01 -7.42
CA TYR A 139 5.64 18.35 -8.58
C TYR A 139 5.35 19.86 -8.65
N ALA A 140 5.18 20.51 -7.49
CA ALA A 140 5.07 21.95 -7.36
C ALA A 140 6.40 22.72 -7.55
N GLY A 141 7.50 22.04 -7.91
CA GLY A 141 8.81 22.65 -8.12
C GLY A 141 9.55 23.04 -6.83
N LYS A 142 9.05 22.63 -5.65
CA LYS A 142 9.68 22.95 -4.36
C LYS A 142 10.77 21.94 -4.03
N THR A 143 11.93 22.43 -3.59
CA THR A 143 12.98 21.59 -3.00
C THR A 143 12.56 21.22 -1.58
N ILE A 144 12.48 19.91 -1.30
CA ILE A 144 12.07 19.40 0.01
C ILE A 144 13.21 18.69 0.71
N CYS A 145 13.33 18.90 2.02
CA CYS A 145 14.20 18.11 2.87
C CYS A 145 13.38 17.05 3.61
N PHE A 146 14.03 15.98 4.05
CA PHE A 146 13.38 14.94 4.86
C PHE A 146 12.74 15.50 6.15
N LYS A 147 13.35 16.53 6.75
CA LYS A 147 12.81 17.23 7.92
C LYS A 147 11.42 17.82 7.64
N ASP A 148 11.21 18.36 6.45
CA ASP A 148 9.93 18.97 6.08
C ASP A 148 8.84 17.91 5.93
N VAL A 149 9.20 16.74 5.38
CA VAL A 149 8.31 15.58 5.26
C VAL A 149 7.85 15.12 6.64
N ILE A 150 8.77 14.93 7.58
CA ILE A 150 8.44 14.51 8.95
C ILE A 150 7.59 15.55 9.67
N ALA A 151 7.84 16.84 9.47
CA ALA A 151 7.05 17.91 10.06
C ALA A 151 5.61 17.97 9.51
N ALA A 152 5.40 17.59 8.24
CA ALA A 152 4.08 17.58 7.62
C ALA A 152 3.22 16.35 8.00
N LEU A 153 3.84 15.23 8.39
CA LEU A 153 3.14 13.97 8.67
C LEU A 153 2.01 14.11 9.72
N PRO A 154 2.19 14.73 10.89
CA PRO A 154 1.14 14.81 11.90
C PRO A 154 -0.14 15.51 11.41
N GLY A 155 -0.01 16.48 10.52
CA GLY A 155 -1.16 17.16 9.91
C GLY A 155 -1.96 16.27 8.95
N LEU A 156 -1.30 15.33 8.29
CA LEU A 156 -1.93 14.40 7.33
C LEU A 156 -2.54 13.16 8.00
N TRP A 157 -2.13 12.86 9.24
CA TRP A 157 -2.53 11.63 9.94
C TRP A 157 -4.04 11.50 10.12
N LYS A 158 -4.74 12.57 10.52
CA LYS A 158 -6.18 12.48 10.81
C LYS A 158 -6.98 12.04 9.58
N GLY A 159 -6.71 12.66 8.43
CA GLY A 159 -7.37 12.30 7.17
C GLY A 159 -6.97 10.91 6.70
N LEU A 160 -5.66 10.62 6.67
CA LEU A 160 -5.14 9.33 6.22
C LEU A 160 -5.59 8.16 7.09
N PHE A 161 -5.72 8.37 8.40
CA PHE A 161 -6.23 7.35 9.32
C PHE A 161 -7.66 6.95 8.94
N VAL A 162 -8.54 7.93 8.74
CA VAL A 162 -9.93 7.68 8.34
C VAL A 162 -9.97 6.94 7.00
N THR A 163 -9.25 7.44 5.98
CA THR A 163 -9.21 6.79 4.66
C THR A 163 -8.60 5.39 4.71
N ALA A 164 -7.59 5.16 5.55
CA ALA A 164 -7.01 3.83 5.77
C ALA A 164 -8.02 2.87 6.40
N VAL A 165 -8.77 3.29 7.44
CA VAL A 165 -9.84 2.46 8.03
C VAL A 165 -10.86 2.06 6.96
N TRP A 166 -11.32 3.00 6.14
CA TRP A 166 -12.22 2.71 5.03
C TRP A 166 -11.58 1.77 3.99
N SER A 167 -10.27 1.90 3.71
CA SER A 167 -9.54 0.97 2.85
C SER A 167 -9.61 -0.46 3.37
N TYR A 168 -9.41 -0.67 4.68
CA TYR A 168 -9.53 -2.01 5.28
C TYR A 168 -10.97 -2.53 5.25
N LEU A 169 -11.97 -1.68 5.50
CA LEU A 169 -13.38 -2.07 5.40
C LEU A 169 -13.74 -2.52 3.98
N PHE A 170 -13.35 -1.78 2.95
CA PHE A 170 -13.56 -2.20 1.56
C PHE A 170 -12.84 -3.49 1.23
N PHE A 171 -11.61 -3.66 1.73
CA PHE A 171 -10.86 -4.89 1.53
C PHE A 171 -11.55 -6.11 2.18
N LEU A 172 -12.08 -5.95 3.39
CA LEU A 172 -12.84 -6.98 4.09
C LEU A 172 -14.11 -7.35 3.33
N VAL A 173 -14.86 -6.36 2.83
CA VAL A 173 -16.06 -6.59 2.01
C VAL A 173 -15.72 -7.33 0.72
N THR A 174 -14.64 -6.94 0.04
CA THR A 174 -14.16 -7.63 -1.17
C THR A 174 -13.81 -9.09 -0.88
N ILE A 175 -13.05 -9.34 0.19
CA ILE A 175 -12.70 -10.70 0.61
C ILE A 175 -13.95 -11.53 0.93
N ALA A 176 -14.85 -10.99 1.74
CA ALA A 176 -16.09 -11.68 2.13
C ALA A 176 -16.96 -12.00 0.90
N SER A 177 -17.02 -11.08 -0.06
CA SER A 177 -17.77 -11.27 -1.31
C SER A 177 -17.18 -12.39 -2.18
N VAL A 178 -15.84 -12.49 -2.26
CA VAL A 178 -15.16 -13.56 -3.00
C VAL A 178 -15.37 -14.91 -2.31
N PHE A 179 -15.28 -14.99 -0.98
CA PHE A 179 -15.55 -16.22 -0.24
C PHE A 179 -17.00 -16.66 -0.36
N LEU A 180 -17.95 -15.73 -0.30
CA LEU A 180 -19.36 -16.04 -0.51
C LEU A 180 -19.60 -16.55 -1.94
N LEU A 181 -18.99 -15.92 -2.94
CA LEU A 181 -19.07 -16.35 -4.34
C LEU A 181 -18.51 -17.77 -4.52
N GLU A 182 -17.34 -18.06 -3.95
CA GLU A 182 -16.75 -19.39 -3.94
C GLU A 182 -17.71 -20.41 -3.31
N TYR A 183 -18.17 -20.15 -2.09
CA TYR A 183 -19.09 -21.04 -1.38
C TYR A 183 -20.36 -21.36 -2.19
N VAL A 184 -20.98 -20.33 -2.78
CA VAL A 184 -22.18 -20.49 -3.61
C VAL A 184 -21.87 -21.32 -4.85
N LEU A 185 -20.79 -21.03 -5.58
CA LEU A 185 -20.45 -21.75 -6.80
C LEU A 185 -20.04 -23.20 -6.54
N THR A 186 -19.30 -23.48 -5.46
CA THR A 186 -18.98 -24.87 -5.07
C THR A 186 -20.25 -25.65 -4.70
N ALA A 187 -21.19 -25.03 -3.99
CA ALA A 187 -22.47 -25.66 -3.69
C ALA A 187 -23.26 -25.99 -4.97
N PHE A 188 -23.32 -25.08 -5.94
CA PHE A 188 -23.98 -25.33 -7.24
C PHE A 188 -23.26 -26.39 -8.08
N ALA A 189 -21.93 -26.44 -8.06
CA ALA A 189 -21.14 -27.45 -8.76
C ALA A 189 -21.26 -28.84 -8.16
N SER A 190 -21.64 -28.96 -6.88
CA SER A 190 -21.98 -30.27 -6.29
C SER A 190 -23.31 -30.85 -6.83
N ILE A 191 -24.20 -29.98 -7.32
CA ILE A 191 -25.52 -30.34 -7.86
C ILE A 191 -25.49 -30.42 -9.40
N SER A 192 -24.66 -29.60 -10.05
CA SER A 192 -24.52 -29.53 -11.51
C SER A 192 -23.32 -30.32 -12.00
N PHE A 193 -23.27 -30.71 -13.28
CA PHE A 193 -22.11 -31.37 -13.89
C PHE A 193 -20.90 -30.43 -14.13
N LEU A 194 -20.80 -29.32 -13.38
CA LEU A 194 -19.76 -28.32 -13.58
C LEU A 194 -18.45 -28.78 -12.92
N PRO A 195 -17.34 -28.90 -13.66
CA PRO A 195 -16.07 -29.31 -13.06
C PRO A 195 -15.60 -28.33 -11.99
N VAL A 196 -15.33 -28.82 -10.78
CA VAL A 196 -14.79 -28.04 -9.64
C VAL A 196 -13.58 -27.18 -10.01
N PRO A 197 -12.60 -27.63 -10.84
CA PRO A 197 -11.48 -26.78 -11.25
C PRO A 197 -11.90 -25.51 -12.01
N ILE A 198 -12.99 -25.57 -12.79
CA ILE A 198 -13.50 -24.42 -13.53
C ILE A 198 -14.11 -23.39 -12.58
N VAL A 199 -14.80 -23.85 -11.52
CA VAL A 199 -15.32 -22.97 -10.47
C VAL A 199 -14.20 -22.18 -9.80
N HIS A 200 -13.15 -22.87 -9.35
CA HIS A 200 -12.00 -22.23 -8.71
C HIS A 200 -11.28 -21.24 -9.64
N LEU A 201 -11.17 -21.57 -10.93
CA LEU A 201 -10.57 -20.65 -11.90
C LEU A 201 -11.40 -19.38 -12.07
N LEU A 202 -12.72 -19.52 -12.11
CA LEU A 202 -13.66 -18.40 -12.25
C LEU A 202 -13.62 -17.48 -11.03
N THR A 203 -13.72 -18.05 -9.82
CA THR A 203 -13.70 -17.30 -8.56
C THR A 203 -12.35 -16.61 -8.34
N PHE A 204 -11.25 -17.29 -8.66
CA PHE A 204 -9.91 -16.70 -8.65
C PHE A 204 -9.83 -15.49 -9.60
N THR A 205 -10.34 -15.62 -10.82
CA THR A 205 -10.33 -14.53 -11.82
C THR A 205 -11.15 -13.34 -11.34
N VAL A 206 -12.37 -13.56 -10.83
CA VAL A 206 -13.22 -12.50 -10.28
C VAL A 206 -12.57 -11.84 -9.06
N GLY A 207 -11.98 -12.64 -8.16
CA GLY A 207 -11.28 -12.14 -6.98
C GLY A 207 -10.10 -11.24 -7.34
N TRP A 208 -9.30 -11.60 -8.36
CA TRP A 208 -8.22 -10.77 -8.87
C TRP A 208 -8.71 -9.45 -9.47
N ILE A 209 -9.81 -9.48 -10.21
CA ILE A 209 -10.43 -8.27 -10.76
C ILE A 209 -10.87 -7.34 -9.63
N LEU A 210 -11.63 -7.85 -8.65
CA LEU A 210 -12.10 -7.06 -7.51
C LEU A 210 -10.93 -6.51 -6.67
N PHE A 211 -9.88 -7.30 -6.47
CA PHE A 211 -8.66 -6.86 -5.81
C PHE A 211 -8.00 -5.69 -6.54
N PHE A 212 -7.88 -5.77 -7.87
CA PHE A 212 -7.35 -4.67 -8.70
C PHE A 212 -8.17 -3.38 -8.56
N PHE A 213 -9.51 -3.47 -8.65
CA PHE A 213 -10.40 -2.32 -8.50
C PHE A 213 -10.29 -1.70 -7.10
N THR A 214 -10.29 -2.53 -6.06
CA THR A 214 -10.20 -2.08 -4.66
C THR A 214 -8.87 -1.39 -4.40
N THR A 215 -7.75 -2.01 -4.79
CA THR A 215 -6.41 -1.47 -4.55
C THR A 215 -6.17 -0.17 -5.32
N THR A 216 -6.57 -0.10 -6.59
CA THR A 216 -6.47 1.11 -7.41
C THR A 216 -7.28 2.26 -6.81
N THR A 217 -8.53 1.99 -6.42
CA THR A 217 -9.40 3.00 -5.80
C THR A 217 -8.82 3.48 -4.46
N ASN A 218 -8.28 2.57 -3.64
CA ASN A 218 -7.61 2.92 -2.38
C ASN A 218 -6.41 3.86 -2.62
N GLN A 219 -5.58 3.57 -3.63
CA GLN A 219 -4.43 4.43 -3.95
C GLN A 219 -4.87 5.83 -4.41
N MET A 220 -5.94 5.93 -5.19
CA MET A 220 -6.50 7.22 -5.61
C MET A 220 -7.16 7.98 -4.46
N ALA A 221 -7.89 7.29 -3.57
CA ALA A 221 -8.52 7.89 -2.40
C ALA A 221 -7.47 8.45 -1.42
N ASN A 222 -6.31 7.80 -1.29
CA ASN A 222 -5.17 8.34 -0.55
C ASN A 222 -4.66 9.65 -1.18
N GLY A 223 -4.61 9.74 -2.50
CA GLY A 223 -4.30 10.98 -3.21
C GLY A 223 -5.29 12.09 -2.91
N VAL A 224 -6.60 11.81 -3.05
CA VAL A 224 -7.65 12.77 -2.68
C VAL A 224 -7.50 13.22 -1.22
N THR A 225 -7.21 12.29 -0.31
CA THR A 225 -7.04 12.61 1.12
C THR A 225 -5.88 13.54 1.39
N VAL A 226 -4.72 13.28 0.78
CA VAL A 226 -3.51 14.09 1.01
C VAL A 226 -3.61 15.45 0.32
N PHE A 227 -4.13 15.49 -0.91
CA PHE A 227 -4.11 16.71 -1.73
C PHE A 227 -5.36 17.58 -1.59
N GLU A 228 -6.52 17.02 -1.24
CA GLU A 228 -7.80 17.75 -1.10
C GLU A 228 -8.31 17.76 0.34
N GLN A 229 -7.59 17.18 1.30
CA GLN A 229 -7.99 17.11 2.72
C GLN A 229 -9.38 16.47 2.95
N THR A 230 -9.91 15.78 1.93
CA THR A 230 -11.20 15.08 1.98
C THR A 230 -10.95 13.61 2.28
N CYS A 231 -11.57 13.06 3.32
CA CYS A 231 -11.29 11.71 3.81
C CYS A 231 -12.53 10.79 3.81
N GLY A 232 -12.30 9.49 3.98
CA GLY A 232 -13.36 8.50 4.09
C GLY A 232 -14.18 8.35 2.79
N PRO A 233 -15.51 8.09 2.86
CA PRO A 233 -16.31 7.72 1.68
C PRO A 233 -16.35 8.82 0.60
N ALA A 234 -16.31 10.08 1.00
CA ALA A 234 -16.26 11.21 0.07
C ALA A 234 -14.98 11.16 -0.81
N ALA A 235 -13.85 10.77 -0.22
CA ALA A 235 -12.59 10.58 -0.95
C ALA A 235 -12.70 9.44 -1.97
N TYR A 236 -13.43 8.38 -1.65
CA TYR A 236 -13.67 7.25 -2.55
C TYR A 236 -14.59 7.61 -3.71
N CYS A 237 -15.68 8.35 -3.45
CA CYS A 237 -16.56 8.84 -4.51
C CYS A 237 -15.77 9.67 -5.52
N LYS A 238 -14.95 10.60 -5.02
CA LYS A 238 -14.08 11.42 -5.86
C LYS A 238 -13.03 10.58 -6.59
N ALA A 239 -12.39 9.62 -5.92
CA ALA A 239 -11.42 8.72 -6.54
C ALA A 239 -12.03 7.94 -7.71
N LEU A 240 -13.25 7.43 -7.56
CA LEU A 240 -13.96 6.74 -8.63
C LEU A 240 -14.32 7.67 -9.79
N GLU A 241 -14.71 8.91 -9.52
CA GLU A 241 -14.94 9.92 -10.56
C GLU A 241 -13.67 10.21 -11.37
N LEU A 242 -12.52 10.36 -10.70
CA LEU A 242 -11.22 10.54 -11.36
C LEU A 242 -10.81 9.30 -12.19
N LEU A 243 -11.23 8.10 -11.77
CA LEU A 243 -10.88 6.83 -12.42
C LEU A 243 -11.76 6.47 -13.62
N LYS A 244 -12.98 7.02 -13.75
CA LYS A 244 -14.01 6.63 -14.76
C LYS A 244 -13.46 6.41 -16.17
N PHE A 245 -12.50 7.22 -16.62
CA PHE A 245 -11.92 7.14 -17.98
C PHE A 245 -10.43 6.79 -18.01
N LYS A 246 -9.84 6.38 -16.88
CA LYS A 246 -8.40 6.13 -16.74
C LYS A 246 -8.04 4.73 -16.24
N TRP A 247 -9.00 3.80 -16.23
CA TRP A 247 -8.78 2.40 -15.82
C TRP A 247 -7.67 1.69 -16.60
N CYS A 248 -7.54 1.96 -17.91
CA CYS A 248 -6.47 1.37 -18.72
C CYS A 248 -5.07 1.84 -18.28
N VAL A 249 -4.95 3.12 -17.90
CA VAL A 249 -3.68 3.67 -17.39
C VAL A 249 -3.37 3.09 -16.02
N ALA A 250 -4.37 3.02 -15.14
CA ALA A 250 -4.24 2.40 -13.83
C ALA A 250 -3.84 0.92 -13.93
N LEU A 251 -4.44 0.18 -14.86
CA LEU A 251 -4.08 -1.22 -15.15
C LEU A 251 -2.63 -1.34 -15.63
N GLY A 252 -2.19 -0.45 -16.53
CA GLY A 252 -0.80 -0.42 -16.99
C GLY A 252 0.20 -0.18 -15.85
N ILE A 253 -0.08 0.78 -14.96
CA ILE A 253 0.74 1.04 -13.77
C ILE A 253 0.75 -0.18 -12.84
N ALA A 254 -0.42 -0.79 -12.59
CA ALA A 254 -0.53 -1.97 -11.75
C ALA A 254 0.28 -3.14 -12.30
N ILE A 255 0.22 -3.41 -13.62
CA ILE A 255 1.03 -4.46 -14.26
C ILE A 255 2.53 -4.19 -14.09
N ILE A 256 2.97 -2.95 -14.32
CA ILE A 256 4.39 -2.55 -14.22
C ILE A 256 4.95 -2.81 -12.81
N TYR A 257 4.16 -2.56 -11.75
CA TYR A 257 4.65 -2.70 -10.37
C TYR A 257 4.27 -4.03 -9.69
N PHE A 258 3.07 -4.58 -9.92
CA PHE A 258 2.62 -5.81 -9.26
C PHE A 258 3.40 -7.03 -9.75
N ILE A 259 3.79 -7.12 -11.02
CA ILE A 259 4.59 -8.25 -11.52
C ILE A 259 5.96 -8.32 -10.81
N PRO A 260 6.79 -7.26 -10.81
CA PRO A 260 8.04 -7.26 -10.04
C PRO A 260 7.82 -7.50 -8.56
N GLN A 261 6.79 -6.90 -7.96
CA GLN A 261 6.49 -7.08 -6.54
C GLN A 261 6.15 -8.54 -6.21
N ALA A 262 5.34 -9.21 -7.04
CA ALA A 262 5.00 -10.62 -6.88
C ALA A 262 6.22 -11.52 -7.05
N VAL A 263 7.01 -11.30 -8.11
CA VAL A 263 8.25 -12.05 -8.37
C VAL A 263 9.23 -11.90 -7.20
N LEU A 264 9.48 -10.69 -6.73
CA LEU A 264 10.37 -10.43 -5.59
C LEU A 264 9.86 -11.08 -4.31
N THR A 265 8.56 -11.02 -4.05
CA THR A 265 7.95 -11.67 -2.86
C THR A 265 8.14 -13.19 -2.92
N VAL A 266 7.97 -13.81 -4.09
CA VAL A 266 8.21 -15.24 -4.28
C VAL A 266 9.69 -15.58 -4.08
N ILE A 267 10.61 -14.77 -4.63
CA ILE A 267 12.06 -14.97 -4.49
C ILE A 267 12.48 -14.87 -3.01
N VAL A 268 12.05 -13.81 -2.29
CA VAL A 268 12.32 -13.66 -0.85
C VAL A 268 11.84 -14.89 -0.07
N ASN A 269 10.62 -15.37 -0.38
CA ASN A 269 10.07 -16.54 0.25
C ASN A 269 10.80 -17.84 -0.13
N ALA A 270 11.27 -18.01 -1.35
CA ALA A 270 12.01 -19.22 -1.74
C ALA A 270 13.40 -19.28 -1.07
N PHE A 271 14.12 -18.15 -1.07
CA PHE A 271 15.49 -18.07 -0.54
C PHE A 271 15.57 -18.23 0.98
N THR A 272 14.59 -17.68 1.72
CA THR A 272 14.54 -17.81 3.18
C THR A 272 14.46 -19.28 3.63
N TRP A 273 13.91 -20.15 2.78
CA TRP A 273 13.82 -21.59 3.01
C TRP A 273 15.04 -22.37 2.48
N ALA A 274 15.57 -22.01 1.30
CA ALA A 274 16.61 -22.78 0.62
C ALA A 274 18.03 -22.62 1.21
N CYS A 275 18.38 -21.47 1.78
CA CYS A 275 19.73 -21.27 2.29
C CYS A 275 19.97 -22.03 3.62
N ALA A 276 21.13 -22.67 3.78
CA ALA A 276 21.50 -23.31 5.06
C ALA A 276 22.17 -22.33 6.05
N GLY A 277 22.92 -21.35 5.54
CA GLY A 277 23.67 -20.40 6.37
C GLY A 277 22.81 -19.26 6.92
N VAL A 278 22.78 -19.10 8.24
CA VAL A 278 22.01 -18.05 8.94
C VAL A 278 22.42 -16.64 8.51
N TRP A 279 23.72 -16.36 8.41
CA TRP A 279 24.22 -15.05 7.96
C TRP A 279 23.88 -14.73 6.51
N ALA A 280 23.99 -15.72 5.62
CA ALA A 280 23.60 -15.57 4.22
C ALA A 280 22.10 -15.21 4.12
N LYS A 281 21.23 -15.85 4.91
CA LYS A 281 19.80 -15.53 4.94
C LYS A 281 19.53 -14.06 5.27
N TYR A 282 20.17 -13.52 6.31
CA TYR A 282 19.94 -12.14 6.72
C TYR A 282 20.42 -11.12 5.69
N VAL A 283 21.60 -11.35 5.10
CA VAL A 283 22.14 -10.46 4.07
C VAL A 283 21.26 -10.48 2.81
N PHE A 284 20.90 -11.67 2.31
CA PHE A 284 20.03 -11.78 1.14
C PHE A 284 18.63 -11.24 1.40
N PHE A 285 18.06 -11.51 2.58
CA PHE A 285 16.79 -10.94 3.00
C PHE A 285 16.84 -9.42 3.00
N GLY A 286 17.89 -8.82 3.58
CA GLY A 286 18.05 -7.35 3.61
C GLY A 286 18.12 -6.75 2.20
N VAL A 287 18.90 -7.34 1.29
CA VAL A 287 19.04 -6.86 -0.10
C VAL A 287 17.70 -6.98 -0.85
N LEU A 288 17.05 -8.13 -0.80
CA LEU A 288 15.79 -8.36 -1.51
C LEU A 288 14.63 -7.56 -0.91
N ALA A 289 14.55 -7.43 0.42
CA ALA A 289 13.57 -6.60 1.09
C ALA A 289 13.77 -5.11 0.76
N ASN A 290 15.01 -4.65 0.60
CA ASN A 290 15.29 -3.29 0.15
C ASN A 290 14.82 -3.09 -1.29
N LEU A 291 15.14 -4.03 -2.20
CA LEU A 291 14.67 -3.95 -3.58
C LEU A 291 13.13 -3.94 -3.66
N LEU A 292 12.47 -4.76 -2.87
CA LEU A 292 11.00 -4.78 -2.75
C LEU A 292 10.45 -3.45 -2.22
N ALA A 293 11.12 -2.85 -1.22
CA ALA A 293 10.76 -1.55 -0.68
C ALA A 293 10.91 -0.45 -1.75
N VAL A 294 11.95 -0.50 -2.61
CA VAL A 294 12.12 0.47 -3.71
C VAL A 294 10.96 0.35 -4.71
N VAL A 295 10.59 -0.87 -5.10
CA VAL A 295 9.43 -1.10 -5.99
C VAL A 295 8.13 -0.58 -5.35
N LEU A 296 7.94 -0.80 -4.05
CA LEU A 296 6.80 -0.27 -3.30
C LEU A 296 6.78 1.26 -3.30
N GLN A 297 7.92 1.90 -3.02
CA GLN A 297 8.03 3.36 -3.04
C GLN A 297 7.69 3.92 -4.42
N LEU A 298 8.24 3.35 -5.48
CA LEU A 298 7.96 3.78 -6.86
C LEU A 298 6.50 3.59 -7.25
N ASN A 299 5.87 2.48 -6.85
CA ASN A 299 4.44 2.24 -7.07
C ASN A 299 3.58 3.36 -6.45
N ILE A 300 3.84 3.68 -5.17
CA ILE A 300 3.09 4.73 -4.45
C ILE A 300 3.37 6.11 -5.07
N MET A 301 4.60 6.40 -5.46
CA MET A 301 4.94 7.66 -6.15
C MET A 301 4.23 7.77 -7.51
N SER A 302 4.19 6.70 -8.29
CA SER A 302 3.45 6.66 -9.57
C SER A 302 1.96 6.85 -9.36
N SER A 303 1.37 6.32 -8.29
CA SER A 303 -0.02 6.55 -7.94
C SER A 303 -0.30 8.01 -7.56
N ALA A 304 0.61 8.67 -6.85
CA ALA A 304 0.51 10.10 -6.56
C ALA A 304 0.56 10.95 -7.84
N ILE A 305 1.48 10.66 -8.76
CA ILE A 305 1.56 11.34 -10.06
C ILE A 305 0.34 11.03 -10.93
N PHE A 306 -0.13 9.78 -10.92
CA PHE A 306 -1.34 9.38 -11.63
C PHE A 306 -2.56 10.15 -11.13
N TYR A 307 -2.69 10.36 -9.82
CA TYR A 307 -3.71 11.23 -9.25
C TYR A 307 -3.59 12.68 -9.77
N LEU A 308 -2.38 13.26 -9.75
CA LEU A 308 -2.17 14.63 -10.24
C LEU A 308 -2.51 14.76 -11.73
N SER A 309 -2.12 13.78 -12.55
CA SER A 309 -2.48 13.69 -13.97
C SER A 309 -3.98 13.48 -14.19
N ALA A 310 -4.65 12.69 -13.34
CA ALA A 310 -6.11 12.52 -13.37
C ALA A 310 -6.82 13.85 -13.10
N LYS A 311 -6.36 14.60 -12.09
CA LYS A 311 -6.91 15.90 -11.72
C LYS A 311 -6.74 16.96 -12.80
N GLN A 312 -5.53 17.09 -13.36
CA GLN A 312 -5.26 18.04 -14.46
C GLN A 312 -6.15 17.80 -15.69
N SER A 313 -6.35 16.53 -16.04
CA SER A 313 -7.17 16.13 -17.17
C SER A 313 -8.66 16.43 -17.00
N ASN A 314 -9.13 16.62 -15.76
CA ASN A 314 -10.52 16.94 -15.44
C ASN A 314 -10.77 18.46 -15.35
N ASN A 315 -9.81 19.30 -15.77
CA ASN A 315 -9.88 20.77 -15.72
C ASN A 315 -10.12 21.36 -14.32
N GLU A 316 -9.85 20.61 -13.26
CA GLU A 316 -9.86 21.15 -11.90
C GLU A 316 -8.52 21.84 -11.63
N PHE A 317 -8.56 23.15 -11.39
CA PHE A 317 -7.35 23.95 -11.14
C PHE A 317 -6.61 23.41 -9.91
N ILE A 318 -5.30 23.16 -10.06
CA ILE A 318 -4.42 22.83 -8.94
C ILE A 318 -3.99 24.16 -8.32
N SER A 319 -4.64 24.60 -7.24
CA SER A 319 -4.08 25.63 -6.38
C SER A 319 -2.85 25.06 -5.67
N VAL A 320 -1.67 25.39 -6.20
CA VAL A 320 -0.36 25.09 -5.58
C VAL A 320 -0.22 25.73 -4.20
N ASP A 321 -1.11 26.67 -3.85
CA ASP A 321 -1.20 27.34 -2.56
C ASP A 321 -1.45 26.39 -1.38
N HIS A 322 -2.02 25.20 -1.59
CA HIS A 322 -2.15 24.17 -0.55
C HIS A 322 -0.81 23.58 -0.09
N PHE A 323 0.27 23.77 -0.86
CA PHE A 323 1.62 23.37 -0.48
C PHE A 323 2.35 24.45 0.34
N SER A 324 1.69 25.55 0.72
CA SER A 324 2.24 26.48 1.70
C SER A 324 2.15 25.87 3.09
N TYR A 325 3.32 25.69 3.70
CA TYR A 325 3.58 25.16 5.05
C TYR A 325 2.63 25.72 6.13
N GLY A 326 2.06 26.90 5.92
CA GLY A 326 1.11 27.57 6.82
C GLY A 326 -0.27 26.90 6.96
N GLN A 327 -0.80 26.22 5.93
CA GLN A 327 -2.12 25.56 6.07
C GLN A 327 -2.05 24.18 6.75
N LEU A 328 -0.93 23.46 6.61
CA LEU A 328 -0.75 22.14 7.25
C LEU A 328 -0.36 22.22 8.73
N THR A 329 0.15 23.38 9.18
CA THR A 329 0.56 23.61 10.58
C THR A 329 -0.54 24.24 11.45
N GLY A 330 -1.74 24.46 10.91
CA GLY A 330 -2.83 25.03 11.69
C GLY A 330 -2.55 26.49 12.05
N GLU A 331 -2.77 27.39 11.10
CA GLU A 331 -3.33 28.69 11.48
C GLU A 331 -4.70 28.42 12.12
N TYR A 332 -4.69 28.27 13.45
CA TYR A 332 -5.80 28.68 14.30
C TYR A 332 -6.06 30.16 14.02
N GLN A 333 -6.79 30.44 12.94
CA GLN A 333 -7.43 31.72 12.78
C GLN A 333 -8.54 31.77 13.82
N ARG A 334 -8.14 32.28 14.99
CA ARG A 334 -8.98 32.74 16.07
C ARG A 334 -9.86 33.86 15.49
N ILE A 335 -10.98 33.51 14.87
CA ILE A 335 -12.03 34.48 14.59
C ILE A 335 -12.77 34.66 15.91
N GLY A 336 -12.21 35.53 16.75
CA GLY A 336 -12.85 36.08 17.92
C GLY A 336 -13.12 37.55 17.69
N VAL A 337 -14.42 37.85 17.53
CA VAL A 337 -15.15 39.11 17.75
C VAL A 337 -14.73 40.33 16.93
#